data_AF-A0A9N9DLF4-F1
#
_entry.id   AF-A0A9N9DLF4-F1
#
_cell.length_a   1.000
_cell.length_b   1.000
_cell.length_c   1.000
_cell.angle_alpha   90.00
_cell.angle_beta   90.00
_cell.angle_gamma   90.00
#
_symmetry.space_group_name_H-M   'P 1'
#
loop_
_entity.id
_entity.type
_entity.pdbx_description
1 polymer ?
#
loop_
_entity_poly.entity_id
_entity_poly.type
_entity_poly.pdbx_seq_one_letter_code
_entity_poly.pdbx_strand_id
1 'polypeptide(L)'
;MMYDELAAFVVEEVALDGDQGTELSRFWNFVDSYVDSKKDELAAPPSTDDQWKDHVWKMLSRMSGMTCKVIPEHRQNTAVQGGTGRKGKGRARDENVELETVDVSNMTLKDVNERFGGRLRLTADADLQRTAMFGDEDIVQLVSAQSLKVLHHVARTRSVGATQADMAKELKLDPRSLFHFVKTLVQKKLVVKLPVVTKGNYTSLVILAKCAPYNSAYAGKSVYLPSPTTGSNPSPGVSFNSHLIRFRITQLLANAKNQMLYASDLLRALGMCNPSMRQRRWFNRTLGGLQRRGY
;
A
#
# COMPACT_ATOMS: atom_id res chain seq x y z
N MET A 1 24.55 16.06 -3.18
CA MET A 1 23.15 16.48 -3.46
C MET A 1 22.31 15.34 -4.01
N MET A 2 22.44 14.88 -5.27
CA MET A 2 21.58 13.79 -5.80
C MET A 2 21.61 12.50 -4.95
N TYR A 3 22.80 12.05 -4.54
CA TYR A 3 22.94 10.80 -3.78
C TYR A 3 22.44 10.90 -2.35
N ASP A 4 22.60 12.05 -1.69
CA ASP A 4 22.13 12.27 -0.32
C ASP A 4 20.60 12.34 -0.27
N GLU A 5 19.98 12.96 -1.28
CA GLU A 5 18.53 13.02 -1.42
C GLU A 5 17.93 11.65 -1.78
N LEU A 6 18.59 10.89 -2.68
CA LEU A 6 18.20 9.52 -2.99
C LEU A 6 18.30 8.64 -1.73
N ALA A 7 19.39 8.77 -0.98
CA ALA A 7 19.60 8.05 0.27
C ALA A 7 18.49 8.35 1.29
N ALA A 8 18.18 9.63 1.50
CA ALA A 8 17.09 10.05 2.40
C ALA A 8 15.73 9.50 1.95
N PHE A 9 15.41 9.60 0.66
CA PHE A 9 14.17 9.07 0.08
C PHE A 9 14.06 7.55 0.29
N VAL A 10 15.12 6.82 -0.04
CA VAL A 10 15.15 5.36 0.06
C VAL A 10 15.08 4.90 1.52
N VAL A 11 15.74 5.59 2.45
CA VAL A 11 15.63 5.30 3.89
C VAL A 11 14.21 5.50 4.39
N GLU A 12 13.55 6.60 4.00
CA GLU A 12 12.13 6.82 4.33
C GLU A 12 11.23 5.75 3.67
N GLU A 13 11.54 5.33 2.44
CA GLU A 13 10.83 4.27 1.73
C GLU A 13 10.94 2.91 2.44
N VAL A 14 12.14 2.55 2.90
CA VAL A 14 12.40 1.34 3.67
C VAL A 14 11.82 1.44 5.09
N ALA A 15 11.79 2.63 5.68
CA ALA A 15 11.26 2.86 7.02
C ALA A 15 9.75 2.58 7.13
N LEU A 16 8.92 2.93 6.13
CA LEU A 16 7.48 2.59 6.19
C LEU A 16 7.18 1.12 5.85
N ASP A 17 8.13 0.36 5.30
CA ASP A 17 7.98 -1.10 5.15
C ASP A 17 8.06 -1.83 6.51
N GLY A 18 8.66 -1.18 7.51
CA GLY A 18 8.65 -1.60 8.91
C GLY A 18 9.38 -2.93 9.16
N ASP A 19 8.92 -3.67 10.17
CA ASP A 19 9.55 -4.91 10.66
C ASP A 19 9.60 -6.05 9.64
N GLN A 20 8.74 -6.04 8.63
CA GLN A 20 8.76 -7.04 7.55
C GLN A 20 9.93 -6.84 6.59
N GLY A 21 10.49 -5.62 6.58
CA GLY A 21 11.56 -5.19 5.70
C GLY A 21 11.20 -5.15 4.22
N THR A 22 12.09 -4.50 3.47
CA THR A 22 12.00 -4.31 2.03
C THR A 22 12.81 -5.40 1.33
N GLU A 23 12.21 -6.10 0.36
CA GLU A 23 12.95 -7.02 -0.52
C GLU A 23 13.82 -6.24 -1.52
N LEU A 24 14.97 -6.78 -1.91
CA LEU A 24 15.85 -6.18 -2.93
C LEU A 24 15.12 -5.77 -4.21
N SER A 25 14.23 -6.61 -4.73
CA SER A 25 13.43 -6.30 -5.93
C SER A 25 12.59 -5.04 -5.75
N ARG A 26 11.97 -4.90 -4.58
CA ARG A 26 11.13 -3.73 -4.25
C ARG A 26 11.97 -2.50 -3.97
N PHE A 27 13.11 -2.68 -3.32
CA PHE A 27 14.08 -1.62 -3.07
C PHE A 27 14.52 -0.95 -4.37
N TRP A 28 14.87 -1.73 -5.40
CA TRP A 28 15.27 -1.18 -6.69
C TRP A 28 14.12 -0.44 -7.39
N ASN A 29 12.87 -0.89 -7.22
CA ASN A 29 11.72 -0.13 -7.73
C ASN A 29 11.60 1.25 -7.09
N PHE A 30 12.00 1.43 -5.81
CA PHE A 30 12.02 2.75 -5.17
C PHE A 30 13.09 3.64 -5.78
N VAL A 31 14.28 3.10 -6.00
CA VAL A 31 15.40 3.80 -6.63
C VAL A 31 15.02 4.23 -8.05
N ASP A 32 14.47 3.30 -8.85
CA ASP A 32 14.02 3.58 -10.22
C ASP A 32 12.91 4.65 -10.23
N SER A 33 11.94 4.56 -9.32
CA SER A 33 10.86 5.56 -9.20
C SER A 33 11.39 6.95 -8.83
N TYR A 34 12.43 7.04 -8.00
CA TYR A 34 13.06 8.32 -7.65
C TYR A 34 13.78 8.91 -8.85
N VAL A 35 14.61 8.11 -9.52
CA VAL A 35 15.33 8.53 -10.73
C VAL A 35 14.34 9.01 -11.79
N ASP A 36 13.28 8.24 -12.03
CA ASP A 36 12.20 8.61 -12.98
C ASP A 36 11.56 9.94 -12.63
N SER A 37 11.27 10.20 -11.35
CA SER A 37 10.68 11.48 -10.91
C SER A 37 11.58 12.69 -11.14
N LYS A 38 12.90 12.46 -11.24
CA LYS A 38 13.93 13.48 -11.39
C LYS A 38 14.50 13.56 -12.81
N LYS A 39 14.07 12.69 -13.72
CA LYS A 39 14.53 12.69 -15.12
C LYS A 39 14.32 14.03 -15.83
N ASP A 40 13.22 14.71 -15.55
CA ASP A 40 12.91 16.02 -16.17
C ASP A 40 13.74 17.17 -15.57
N GLU A 41 14.28 17.00 -14.35
CA GLU A 41 15.09 18.00 -13.66
C GLU A 41 16.60 17.81 -13.91
N LEU A 42 17.05 16.59 -14.22
CA LEU A 42 18.45 16.30 -14.52
C LEU A 42 18.75 16.43 -16.02
N ALA A 43 19.68 17.33 -16.37
CA ALA A 43 20.17 17.51 -17.74
C ALA A 43 20.81 16.25 -18.36
N ALA A 44 21.25 15.30 -17.53
CA ALA A 44 21.71 13.98 -17.94
C ALA A 44 21.26 12.95 -16.88
N PRO A 45 20.18 12.18 -17.12
CA PRO A 45 19.76 11.15 -16.19
C PRO A 45 20.86 10.08 -16.06
N PRO A 46 21.20 9.63 -14.83
CA PRO A 46 22.19 8.58 -14.66
C PRO A 46 21.70 7.31 -15.36
N SER A 47 22.58 6.67 -16.13
CA SER A 47 22.28 5.34 -16.68
C SER A 47 22.17 4.36 -15.51
N THR A 48 21.08 3.60 -15.45
CA THR A 48 20.83 2.59 -14.40
C THR A 48 21.65 1.31 -14.63
N ASP A 49 22.93 1.47 -14.96
CA ASP A 49 23.85 0.38 -15.26
C ASP A 49 24.20 -0.42 -14.00
N ASP A 50 24.66 -1.66 -14.17
CA ASP A 50 25.07 -2.54 -13.07
C ASP A 50 26.15 -1.89 -12.18
N GLN A 51 27.06 -1.10 -12.76
CA GLN A 51 28.09 -0.38 -12.00
C GLN A 51 27.50 0.70 -11.09
N TRP A 52 26.47 1.41 -11.57
CA TRP A 52 25.77 2.41 -10.78
C TRP A 52 25.00 1.77 -9.64
N LYS A 53 24.31 0.64 -9.90
CA LYS A 53 23.62 -0.13 -8.85
C LYS A 53 24.58 -0.63 -7.78
N ASP A 54 25.76 -1.14 -8.16
CA ASP A 54 26.77 -1.59 -7.19
C ASP A 54 27.32 -0.42 -6.35
N HIS A 55 27.48 0.76 -6.95
CA HIS A 55 27.87 1.98 -6.22
C HIS A 55 26.80 2.41 -5.21
N VAL A 56 25.52 2.45 -5.61
CA VAL A 56 24.38 2.78 -4.73
C VAL A 56 24.29 1.77 -3.59
N TRP A 57 24.48 0.48 -3.88
CA TRP A 57 24.50 -0.58 -2.86
C TRP A 57 25.63 -0.38 -1.83
N LYS A 58 26.86 -0.11 -2.28
CA LYS A 58 28.02 0.16 -1.39
C LYS A 58 27.85 1.42 -0.55
N MET A 59 27.19 2.43 -1.10
CA MET A 59 26.86 3.64 -0.35
C MET A 59 25.89 3.31 0.80
N LEU A 60 24.82 2.58 0.49
CA LEU A 60 23.78 2.22 1.47
C LEU A 60 24.26 1.23 2.53
N SER A 61 25.09 0.25 2.16
CA SER A 61 25.65 -0.70 3.13
C SER A 61 26.52 -0.02 4.20
N ARG A 62 27.02 1.18 3.91
CA ARG A 62 27.81 2.02 4.83
C ARG A 62 26.98 3.06 5.57
N MET A 63 25.70 3.23 5.24
CA MET A 63 24.84 4.21 5.89
C MET A 63 24.42 3.73 7.28
N SER A 64 24.62 4.59 8.28
CA SER A 64 24.02 4.41 9.61
C SER A 64 22.50 4.52 9.52
N GLY A 65 21.77 3.62 10.16
CA GLY A 65 20.30 3.65 10.18
C GLY A 65 19.62 2.53 9.38
N MET A 66 20.37 1.76 8.59
CA MET A 66 19.85 0.62 7.85
C MET A 66 20.51 -0.68 8.31
N THR A 67 19.68 -1.69 8.56
CA THR A 67 20.11 -3.03 8.92
C THR A 67 19.64 -4.02 7.86
N CYS A 68 20.56 -4.86 7.40
CA CYS A 68 20.23 -5.96 6.52
C CYS A 68 19.88 -7.17 7.37
N LYS A 69 18.74 -7.77 7.09
CA LYS A 69 18.31 -8.98 7.78
C LYS A 69 17.92 -10.08 6.79
N VAL A 70 18.01 -11.32 7.21
CA VAL A 70 17.71 -12.49 6.37
C VAL A 70 16.61 -13.32 7.02
N ILE A 71 15.72 -13.86 6.18
CA ILE A 71 14.73 -14.85 6.62
C ILE A 71 15.44 -16.20 6.80
N PRO A 72 15.44 -16.78 8.01
CA PRO A 72 16.12 -18.06 8.26
C PRO A 72 15.55 -19.18 7.39
N GLU A 73 16.43 -20.06 6.92
CA GLU A 73 16.14 -21.12 5.94
C GLU A 73 15.18 -22.21 6.47
N HIS A 74 15.02 -22.31 7.79
CA HIS A 74 14.37 -23.43 8.50
C HIS A 74 12.83 -23.52 8.39
N ARG A 75 12.18 -22.93 7.38
CA ARG A 75 10.70 -22.99 7.26
C ARG A 75 10.12 -23.30 5.88
N GLN A 76 10.91 -23.63 4.86
CA GLN A 76 10.31 -24.03 3.57
C GLN A 76 9.57 -25.39 3.62
N ASN A 77 9.67 -26.17 4.70
CA ASN A 77 9.15 -27.54 4.78
C ASN A 77 7.94 -27.78 5.72
N THR A 78 7.07 -26.79 5.94
CA THR A 78 5.75 -27.07 6.56
C THR A 78 4.60 -26.50 5.72
N ALA A 79 4.51 -26.97 4.48
CA ALA A 79 3.26 -26.99 3.74
C ALA A 79 3.00 -28.43 3.29
N VAL A 80 1.76 -28.88 3.47
CA VAL A 80 1.22 -30.24 3.24
C VAL A 80 1.37 -31.21 4.41
N GLN A 81 0.42 -31.13 5.34
CA GLN A 81 -0.38 -32.29 5.71
C GLN A 81 -1.76 -31.81 6.15
N GLY A 82 -2.77 -32.08 5.30
CA GLY A 82 -4.16 -31.86 5.62
C GLY A 82 -4.59 -32.80 6.73
N GLY A 83 -4.91 -32.25 7.89
CA GLY A 83 -5.60 -32.93 8.97
C GLY A 83 -6.99 -32.36 9.15
N THR A 84 -7.98 -33.07 8.65
CA THR A 84 -9.40 -32.86 8.98
C THR A 84 -9.62 -33.14 10.47
N GLY A 85 -10.05 -32.15 11.26
CA GLY A 85 -10.59 -32.43 12.60
C GLY A 85 -10.59 -31.29 13.62
N ARG A 86 -11.82 -30.86 13.97
CA ARG A 86 -12.28 -30.27 15.25
C ARG A 86 -11.82 -28.85 15.67
N LYS A 87 -12.84 -27.99 15.80
CA LYS A 87 -12.88 -26.71 16.54
C LYS A 87 -12.23 -26.82 17.93
N GLY A 88 -11.09 -26.15 18.09
CA GLY A 88 -10.55 -25.73 19.38
C GLY A 88 -10.21 -24.23 19.30
N LYS A 89 -10.73 -23.44 20.23
CA LYS A 89 -10.56 -21.99 20.35
C LYS A 89 -9.14 -21.68 20.86
N GLY A 90 -8.13 -21.87 20.01
CA GLY A 90 -6.74 -21.51 20.28
C GLY A 90 -6.45 -20.09 19.79
N ARG A 91 -5.93 -19.24 20.68
CA ARG A 91 -5.33 -17.94 20.31
C ARG A 91 -4.31 -18.18 19.20
N ALA A 92 -4.53 -17.60 18.03
CA ALA A 92 -3.57 -17.64 16.93
C ALA A 92 -2.24 -17.07 17.42
N ARG A 93 -1.21 -17.92 17.42
CA ARG A 93 0.16 -17.57 17.77
C ARG A 93 0.66 -16.61 16.68
N ASP A 94 1.01 -15.41 17.07
CA ASP A 94 1.57 -14.38 16.19
C ASP A 94 2.84 -14.93 15.50
N GLU A 95 2.78 -15.14 14.18
CA GLU A 95 3.95 -15.48 13.38
C GLU A 95 4.73 -14.20 13.04
N ASN A 96 5.33 -13.58 14.06
CA ASN A 96 6.43 -12.64 13.80
C ASN A 96 7.64 -13.49 13.38
N VAL A 97 8.05 -13.38 12.12
CA VAL A 97 9.30 -13.97 11.64
C VAL A 97 10.44 -13.15 12.26
N GLU A 98 11.17 -13.74 13.20
CA GLU A 98 12.41 -13.13 13.70
C GLU A 98 13.44 -13.14 12.57
N LEU A 99 13.86 -11.95 12.17
CA LEU A 99 14.82 -11.72 11.10
C LEU A 99 16.22 -11.66 11.70
N GLU A 100 17.17 -12.41 11.15
CA GLU A 100 18.56 -12.43 11.61
C GLU A 100 19.36 -11.31 10.94
N THR A 101 20.07 -10.49 11.72
CA THR A 101 20.92 -9.41 11.20
C THR A 101 22.17 -9.98 10.53
N VAL A 102 22.45 -9.51 9.31
CA VAL A 102 23.63 -9.91 8.53
C VAL A 102 24.42 -8.67 8.16
N ASP A 103 25.73 -8.71 8.41
CA ASP A 103 26.64 -7.68 7.93
C ASP A 103 26.99 -7.93 6.46
N VAL A 104 26.57 -7.00 5.59
CA VAL A 104 26.80 -7.04 4.14
C VAL A 104 27.74 -5.92 3.68
N SER A 105 28.38 -5.19 4.60
CA SER A 105 29.20 -4.00 4.31
C SER A 105 30.31 -4.24 3.27
N ASN A 106 30.79 -5.48 3.17
CA ASN A 106 31.88 -5.90 2.29
C ASN A 106 31.45 -6.74 1.07
N MET A 107 30.15 -6.97 0.86
CA MET A 107 29.66 -7.81 -0.25
C MET A 107 29.19 -6.96 -1.44
N THR A 108 29.50 -7.40 -2.66
CA THR A 108 28.98 -6.77 -3.88
C THR A 108 27.51 -7.13 -4.09
N LEU A 109 26.79 -6.33 -4.90
CA LEU A 109 25.38 -6.60 -5.18
C LEU A 109 25.15 -8.00 -5.78
N LYS A 110 26.09 -8.49 -6.60
CA LYS A 110 26.04 -9.83 -7.21
C LYS A 110 26.16 -10.92 -6.14
N ASP A 111 27.14 -10.81 -5.25
CA ASP A 111 27.36 -11.78 -4.17
C ASP A 111 26.15 -11.86 -3.23
N VAL A 112 25.54 -10.72 -2.93
CA VAL A 112 24.35 -10.64 -2.06
C VAL A 112 23.16 -11.32 -2.73
N ASN A 113 22.96 -11.09 -4.02
CA ASN A 113 21.87 -11.70 -4.77
C ASN A 113 22.05 -13.23 -4.91
N GLU A 114 23.29 -13.70 -5.09
CA GLU A 114 23.60 -15.13 -5.15
C GLU A 114 23.43 -15.84 -3.80
N ARG A 115 23.88 -15.21 -2.70
CA ARG A 115 23.83 -15.82 -1.36
C ARG A 115 22.46 -15.75 -0.70
N PHE A 116 21.80 -14.60 -0.79
CA PHE A 116 20.58 -14.33 -0.02
C PHE A 116 19.35 -14.18 -0.93
N GLY A 117 19.52 -13.66 -2.15
CA GLY A 117 18.46 -13.48 -3.13
C GLY A 117 17.20 -12.85 -2.52
N GLY A 118 16.03 -13.44 -2.79
CA GLY A 118 14.75 -12.98 -2.28
C GLY A 118 14.54 -13.09 -0.76
N ARG A 119 15.51 -13.63 0.00
CA ARG A 119 15.44 -13.75 1.47
C ARG A 119 15.96 -12.53 2.20
N LEU A 120 16.74 -11.68 1.52
CA LEU A 120 17.24 -10.46 2.13
C LEU A 120 16.07 -9.48 2.33
N ARG A 121 16.06 -8.87 3.52
CA ARG A 121 15.12 -7.84 3.95
C ARG A 121 15.93 -6.67 4.48
N LEU A 122 15.77 -5.51 3.86
CA LEU A 122 16.33 -4.26 4.33
C LEU A 122 15.35 -3.65 5.33
N THR A 123 15.83 -3.33 6.53
CA THR A 123 15.03 -2.68 7.58
C THR A 123 15.71 -1.41 8.04
N ALA A 124 14.94 -0.34 8.25
CA ALA A 124 15.46 0.85 8.92
C ALA A 124 15.46 0.65 10.45
N ASP A 125 16.24 1.45 11.16
CA ASP A 125 16.24 1.46 12.63
C ASP A 125 14.88 1.84 13.20
N ALA A 126 14.59 1.35 14.41
CA ALA A 126 13.27 1.50 15.04
C ALA A 126 12.83 2.97 15.17
N ASP A 127 13.76 3.88 15.44
CA ASP A 127 13.47 5.31 15.60
C ASP A 127 13.17 5.99 14.25
N LEU A 128 13.85 5.56 13.18
CA LEU A 128 13.55 6.01 11.82
C LEU A 128 12.19 5.49 11.34
N GLN A 129 11.86 4.23 11.63
CA GLN A 129 10.54 3.68 11.34
C GLN A 129 9.43 4.46 12.07
N ARG A 130 9.64 4.78 13.35
CA ARG A 130 8.69 5.57 14.15
C ARG A 130 8.52 6.97 13.59
N THR A 131 9.62 7.66 13.30
CA THR A 131 9.60 9.01 12.72
C THR A 131 8.86 9.02 11.38
N ALA A 132 9.14 8.03 10.52
CA ALA A 132 8.47 7.89 9.23
C ALA A 132 6.96 7.70 9.41
N MET A 133 6.50 6.84 10.33
CA MET A 133 5.08 6.52 10.51
C MET A 133 4.28 7.58 11.27
N PHE A 134 4.81 8.06 12.40
CA PHE A 134 4.09 8.94 13.33
C PHE A 134 4.45 10.41 13.12
N GLY A 135 5.67 10.71 12.64
CA GLY A 135 6.23 12.06 12.62
C GLY A 135 6.71 12.50 14.00
N ASP A 136 5.83 12.44 15.00
CA ASP A 136 6.08 12.86 16.39
C ASP A 136 5.99 11.69 17.38
N GLU A 137 6.84 11.67 18.40
CA GLU A 137 7.04 10.52 19.30
C GLU A 137 5.87 10.28 20.27
N ASP A 138 5.14 11.34 20.63
CA ASP A 138 4.07 11.29 21.65
C ASP A 138 2.89 10.37 21.27
N ILE A 139 2.70 10.09 19.98
CA ILE A 139 1.55 9.32 19.48
C ILE A 139 1.76 7.80 19.70
N VAL A 140 3.02 7.35 19.77
CA VAL A 140 3.40 5.93 19.81
C VAL A 140 2.90 5.24 21.07
N GLN A 141 3.00 5.90 22.23
CA GLN A 141 2.61 5.33 23.52
C GLN A 141 1.11 5.00 23.62
N LEU A 142 0.30 5.55 22.73
CA LEU A 142 -1.15 5.44 22.78
C LEU A 142 -1.72 4.37 21.81
N VAL A 143 -0.87 3.61 21.12
CA VAL A 143 -1.29 2.64 20.09
C VAL A 143 -1.00 1.21 20.57
N SER A 144 -2.02 0.33 20.53
CA SER A 144 -1.84 -1.07 20.90
C SER A 144 -0.98 -1.83 19.87
N ALA A 145 -0.28 -2.89 20.30
CA ALA A 145 0.56 -3.71 19.42
C ALA A 145 -0.18 -4.22 18.16
N GLN A 146 -1.46 -4.59 18.28
CA GLN A 146 -2.28 -5.00 17.13
C GLN A 146 -2.63 -3.82 16.20
N SER A 147 -2.88 -2.64 16.75
CA SER A 147 -3.10 -1.43 15.95
C SER A 147 -1.82 -0.99 15.23
N LEU A 148 -0.65 -1.20 15.85
CA LEU A 148 0.65 -1.00 15.20
C LEU A 148 0.83 -1.93 14.01
N LYS A 149 0.53 -3.23 14.15
CA LYS A 149 0.58 -4.18 13.02
C LYS A 149 -0.29 -3.75 11.84
N VAL A 150 -1.52 -3.31 12.13
CA VAL A 150 -2.42 -2.75 11.12
C VAL A 150 -1.83 -1.50 10.49
N LEU A 151 -1.21 -0.62 11.28
CA LEU A 151 -0.57 0.60 10.78
C LEU A 151 0.64 0.29 9.88
N HIS A 152 1.52 -0.64 10.26
CA HIS A 152 2.63 -1.08 9.42
C HIS A 152 2.13 -1.64 8.09
N HIS A 153 1.06 -2.43 8.12
CA HIS A 153 0.46 -2.95 6.90
C HIS A 153 -0.08 -1.84 5.98
N VAL A 154 -0.77 -0.84 6.54
CA VAL A 154 -1.24 0.33 5.78
C VAL A 154 -0.07 1.14 5.23
N ALA A 155 0.94 1.40 6.05
CA ALA A 155 2.11 2.19 5.70
C ALA A 155 2.89 1.57 4.53
N ARG A 156 3.00 0.23 4.51
CA ARG A 156 3.58 -0.54 3.40
C ARG A 156 2.87 -0.30 2.07
N THR A 157 1.56 -0.04 2.07
CA THR A 157 0.78 0.24 0.85
C THR A 157 0.82 1.70 0.38
N ARG A 158 1.52 2.58 1.10
CA ARG A 158 1.80 3.98 0.74
C ARG A 158 0.54 4.73 0.27
N SER A 159 0.62 5.42 -0.87
CA SER A 159 -0.46 6.20 -1.46
C SER A 159 -1.54 5.34 -2.12
N VAL A 160 -1.27 4.07 -2.44
CA VAL A 160 -2.29 3.15 -2.99
C VAL A 160 -3.32 2.80 -1.91
N GLY A 161 -2.83 2.56 -0.68
CA GLY A 161 -3.63 2.13 0.46
C GLY A 161 -4.05 0.66 0.36
N ALA A 162 -4.75 0.21 1.41
CA ALA A 162 -5.25 -1.15 1.53
C ALA A 162 -6.75 -1.14 1.86
N THR A 163 -7.53 -2.03 1.24
CA THR A 163 -8.94 -2.16 1.60
C THR A 163 -9.09 -2.92 2.91
N GLN A 164 -10.04 -2.53 3.75
CA GLN A 164 -10.33 -3.25 5.01
C GLN A 164 -10.67 -4.73 4.76
N ALA A 165 -11.27 -5.04 3.61
CA ALA A 165 -11.67 -6.40 3.27
C ALA A 165 -10.47 -7.30 2.93
N ASP A 166 -9.47 -6.75 2.25
CA ASP A 166 -8.26 -7.48 1.89
C ASP A 166 -7.30 -7.56 3.08
N MET A 167 -7.13 -6.45 3.80
CA MET A 167 -6.32 -6.39 5.03
C MET A 167 -6.81 -7.36 6.11
N ALA A 168 -8.12 -7.54 6.29
CA ALA A 168 -8.67 -8.53 7.23
C ALA A 168 -8.25 -9.97 6.86
N LYS A 169 -8.18 -10.29 5.57
CA LYS A 169 -7.76 -11.61 5.10
C LYS A 169 -6.26 -11.80 5.26
N GLU A 170 -5.47 -10.80 4.89
CA GLU A 170 -4.01 -10.85 4.93
C GLU A 170 -3.47 -10.93 6.36
N LEU A 171 -4.03 -10.12 7.28
CA LEU A 171 -3.66 -10.17 8.69
C LEU A 171 -4.37 -11.29 9.48
N LYS A 172 -5.25 -12.07 8.83
CA LYS A 172 -6.09 -13.10 9.45
C LYS A 172 -6.86 -12.59 10.68
N LEU A 173 -7.26 -11.32 10.65
CA LEU A 173 -8.01 -10.67 11.72
C LEU A 173 -9.50 -10.75 11.42
N ASP A 174 -10.32 -10.84 12.48
CA ASP A 174 -11.75 -10.75 12.29
C ASP A 174 -12.14 -9.32 11.82
N PRO A 175 -13.09 -9.18 10.88
CA PRO A 175 -13.44 -7.86 10.33
C PRO A 175 -13.93 -6.85 11.38
N ARG A 176 -14.49 -7.32 12.50
CA ARG A 176 -15.01 -6.46 13.56
C ARG A 176 -13.86 -5.85 14.37
N SER A 177 -12.88 -6.63 14.77
CA SER A 177 -11.66 -6.15 15.43
C SER A 177 -10.87 -5.23 14.52
N LEU A 178 -10.71 -5.58 13.24
CA LEU A 178 -10.03 -4.68 12.29
C LEU A 178 -10.74 -3.33 12.17
N PHE A 179 -12.08 -3.32 12.15
CA PHE A 179 -12.85 -2.08 12.16
C PHE A 179 -12.54 -1.23 13.40
N HIS A 180 -12.42 -1.85 14.58
CA HIS A 180 -12.06 -1.13 15.81
C HIS A 180 -10.64 -0.57 15.74
N PHE A 181 -9.65 -1.33 15.29
CA PHE A 181 -8.27 -0.85 15.14
C PHE A 181 -8.19 0.32 14.15
N VAL A 182 -8.81 0.20 12.97
CA VAL A 182 -8.83 1.28 11.99
C VAL A 182 -9.57 2.50 12.55
N LYS A 183 -10.67 2.34 13.27
CA LYS A 183 -11.38 3.46 13.90
C LYS A 183 -10.49 4.21 14.88
N THR A 184 -9.74 3.50 15.72
CA THR A 184 -8.78 4.10 16.65
C THR A 184 -7.67 4.84 15.91
N LEU A 185 -7.11 4.25 14.85
CA LEU A 185 -6.06 4.90 14.04
C LEU A 185 -6.57 6.17 13.33
N VAL A 186 -7.83 6.18 12.88
CA VAL A 186 -8.48 7.38 12.31
C VAL A 186 -8.67 8.46 13.38
N GLN A 187 -9.11 8.09 14.59
CA GLN A 187 -9.26 9.04 15.70
C GLN A 187 -7.93 9.69 16.09
N LYS A 188 -6.83 8.94 15.95
CA LYS A 188 -5.45 9.43 16.16
C LYS A 188 -4.87 10.19 14.95
N LYS A 189 -5.64 10.37 13.88
CA LYS A 189 -5.21 11.06 12.64
C LYS A 189 -4.00 10.42 11.94
N LEU A 190 -3.72 9.14 12.20
CA LEU A 190 -2.62 8.41 11.57
C LEU A 190 -3.01 7.85 10.20
N VAL A 191 -4.29 7.51 10.04
CA VAL A 191 -4.82 6.97 8.79
C VAL A 191 -6.09 7.69 8.37
N VAL A 192 -6.31 7.72 7.08
CA VAL A 192 -7.52 8.25 6.46
C VAL A 192 -8.33 7.10 5.88
N LYS A 193 -9.65 7.20 6.02
CA LYS A 193 -10.61 6.21 5.55
C LYS A 193 -11.44 6.78 4.41
N LEU A 194 -11.46 6.10 3.27
CA LEU A 194 -12.28 6.41 2.11
C LEU A 194 -13.29 5.30 1.83
N PRO A 195 -14.57 5.60 1.61
CA PRO A 195 -15.57 4.60 1.23
C PRO A 195 -15.39 4.20 -0.23
N VAL A 196 -15.14 2.92 -0.47
CA VAL A 196 -14.84 2.40 -1.80
C VAL A 196 -15.68 1.18 -2.14
N VAL A 197 -15.95 0.99 -3.42
CA VAL A 197 -16.55 -0.27 -3.91
C VAL A 197 -15.48 -1.03 -4.68
N THR A 198 -15.18 -2.24 -4.21
CA THR A 198 -14.20 -3.14 -4.80
C THR A 198 -14.88 -4.46 -5.13
N LYS A 199 -14.79 -4.90 -6.38
CA LYS A 199 -15.40 -6.17 -6.87
C LYS A 199 -16.91 -6.29 -6.55
N GLY A 200 -17.62 -5.17 -6.44
CA GLY A 200 -19.06 -5.10 -6.12
C GLY A 200 -19.40 -5.06 -4.62
N ASN A 201 -18.40 -5.15 -3.74
CA ASN A 201 -18.57 -5.06 -2.30
C ASN A 201 -18.21 -3.65 -1.81
N TYR A 202 -19.05 -3.09 -0.95
CA TYR A 202 -18.76 -1.83 -0.26
C TYR A 202 -17.76 -2.11 0.87
N THR A 203 -16.61 -1.47 0.81
CA THR A 203 -15.54 -1.56 1.81
C THR A 203 -14.96 -0.17 2.03
N SER A 204 -13.95 -0.07 2.87
CA SER A 204 -13.22 1.18 3.05
C SER A 204 -11.75 0.99 2.70
N LEU A 205 -11.23 1.89 1.90
CA LEU A 205 -9.81 2.03 1.65
C LEU A 205 -9.20 2.81 2.82
N VAL A 206 -8.10 2.28 3.34
CA VAL A 206 -7.34 2.89 4.43
C VAL A 206 -5.98 3.28 3.87
N ILE A 207 -5.62 4.55 4.06
CA ILE A 207 -4.38 5.14 3.54
C ILE A 207 -3.66 5.81 4.72
N LEU A 208 -2.33 5.76 4.73
CA LEU A 208 -1.53 6.52 5.70
C LEU A 208 -1.77 8.02 5.50
N ALA A 209 -1.98 8.78 6.57
CA ALA A 209 -2.34 10.20 6.48
C ALA A 209 -1.30 11.03 5.71
N LYS A 210 -0.01 10.77 5.93
CA LYS A 210 1.10 11.42 5.20
C LYS A 210 1.07 11.14 3.70
N CYS A 211 0.67 9.93 3.31
CA CYS A 211 0.61 9.51 1.91
C CYS A 211 -0.73 9.84 1.22
N ALA A 212 -1.74 10.27 1.99
CA ALA A 212 -3.09 10.50 1.48
C ALA A 212 -3.15 11.57 0.36
N PRO A 213 -2.43 12.72 0.44
CA PRO A 213 -2.47 13.73 -0.63
C PRO A 213 -2.01 13.23 -2.00
N TYR A 214 -1.15 12.21 -2.04
CA TYR A 214 -0.65 11.60 -3.28
C TYR A 214 -1.66 10.61 -3.89
N ASN A 215 -2.67 10.19 -3.13
CA ASN A 215 -3.74 9.37 -3.68
C ASN A 215 -4.70 10.23 -4.51
N SER A 216 -4.80 9.92 -5.81
CA SER A 216 -5.62 10.68 -6.75
C SER A 216 -7.11 10.72 -6.37
N ALA A 217 -7.64 9.69 -5.71
CA ALA A 217 -9.03 9.66 -5.27
C ALA A 217 -9.28 10.35 -3.93
N TYR A 218 -8.27 10.43 -3.06
CA TYR A 218 -8.32 11.28 -1.88
C TYR A 218 -8.28 12.76 -2.26
N ALA A 219 -7.37 13.13 -3.18
CA ALA A 219 -7.23 14.49 -3.69
C ALA A 219 -8.40 14.96 -4.58
N GLY A 220 -9.42 14.12 -4.81
CA GLY A 220 -10.58 14.44 -5.65
C GLY A 220 -10.28 14.51 -7.15
N LYS A 221 -9.05 14.19 -7.57
CA LYS A 221 -8.59 14.22 -8.97
C LYS A 221 -9.16 13.06 -9.78
N SER A 222 -9.38 11.91 -9.15
CA SER A 222 -9.87 10.70 -9.82
C SER A 222 -10.94 9.98 -9.02
N VAL A 223 -11.94 9.47 -9.72
CA VAL A 223 -12.93 8.53 -9.16
C VAL A 223 -12.36 7.11 -9.01
N TYR A 224 -11.32 6.81 -9.79
CA TYR A 224 -10.68 5.51 -9.90
C TYR A 224 -9.58 5.36 -8.88
N LEU A 225 -9.56 4.20 -8.23
CA LEU A 225 -8.49 3.77 -7.35
C LEU A 225 -7.75 2.60 -8.01
N PRO A 226 -6.40 2.68 -8.08
CA PRO A 226 -5.59 1.53 -8.44
C PRO A 226 -5.92 0.38 -7.48
N SER A 227 -6.22 -0.80 -8.01
CA SER A 227 -6.25 -2.00 -7.17
C SER A 227 -4.80 -2.41 -6.91
N PRO A 228 -4.43 -2.79 -5.67
CA PRO A 228 -3.16 -3.47 -5.43
C PRO A 228 -3.21 -4.83 -6.14
N THR A 229 -2.79 -4.89 -7.40
CA THR A 229 -2.55 -6.14 -8.13
C THR A 229 -1.06 -6.40 -8.11
N THR A 230 -0.63 -7.27 -7.19
CA THR A 230 0.61 -8.01 -7.33
C THR A 230 0.49 -8.87 -8.60
N GLY A 231 1.30 -8.58 -9.62
CA GLY A 231 1.49 -9.46 -10.79
C GLY A 231 0.64 -9.18 -12.03
N SER A 232 1.30 -8.67 -13.07
CA SER A 232 1.19 -8.98 -14.52
C SER A 232 -0.14 -9.32 -15.21
N ASN A 233 -1.30 -8.92 -14.70
CA ASN A 233 -2.54 -8.88 -15.49
C ASN A 233 -3.52 -7.82 -14.92
N PRO A 234 -3.98 -6.84 -15.71
CA PRO A 234 -5.01 -5.89 -15.27
C PRO A 234 -6.35 -6.61 -15.15
N SER A 235 -6.58 -7.28 -14.02
CA SER A 235 -7.90 -7.78 -13.63
C SER A 235 -8.87 -6.60 -13.46
N PRO A 236 -10.16 -6.73 -13.82
CA PRO A 236 -11.17 -5.66 -13.78
C PRO A 236 -11.59 -5.24 -12.35
N GLY A 237 -10.72 -5.43 -11.35
CA GLY A 237 -10.91 -5.12 -9.94
C GLY A 237 -10.73 -3.65 -9.57
N VAL A 238 -11.03 -2.72 -10.48
CA VAL A 238 -10.99 -1.28 -10.22
C VAL A 238 -11.86 -0.95 -9.00
N SER A 239 -11.28 -0.23 -8.05
CA SER A 239 -11.99 0.28 -6.88
C SER A 239 -12.50 1.69 -7.17
N PHE A 240 -13.67 2.02 -6.64
CA PHE A 240 -14.36 3.28 -6.93
C PHE A 240 -14.59 4.07 -5.66
N ASN A 241 -14.24 5.36 -5.63
CA ASN A 241 -14.61 6.24 -4.52
C ASN A 241 -16.11 6.53 -4.57
N SER A 242 -16.85 5.97 -3.61
CA SER A 242 -18.32 6.03 -3.61
C SER A 242 -18.86 7.44 -3.42
N HIS A 243 -18.16 8.30 -2.68
CA HIS A 243 -18.60 9.67 -2.46
C HIS A 243 -18.33 10.55 -3.67
N LEU A 244 -17.15 10.44 -4.26
CA LEU A 244 -16.78 11.23 -5.43
C LEU A 244 -17.66 10.89 -6.64
N ILE A 245 -18.09 9.63 -6.78
CA ILE A 245 -19.03 9.23 -7.85
C ILE A 245 -20.38 9.91 -7.71
N ARG A 246 -20.94 9.97 -6.49
CA ARG A 246 -22.21 10.65 -6.26
C ARG A 246 -22.10 12.12 -6.64
N PHE A 247 -21.06 12.78 -6.17
CA PHE A 247 -20.78 14.19 -6.48
C PHE A 247 -20.61 14.44 -7.98
N ARG A 248 -19.86 13.58 -8.67
CA ARG A 248 -19.66 13.69 -10.12
C ARG A 248 -20.96 13.44 -10.90
N ILE A 249 -21.79 12.47 -10.50
CA ILE A 249 -23.10 12.23 -11.12
C ILE A 249 -23.99 13.46 -11.00
N THR A 250 -24.10 14.06 -9.80
CA THR A 250 -24.93 15.24 -9.59
C THR A 250 -24.41 16.46 -10.37
N GLN A 251 -23.09 16.63 -10.46
CA GLN A 251 -22.49 17.69 -11.28
C GLN A 251 -22.75 17.50 -12.78
N LEU A 252 -22.59 16.26 -13.28
CA LEU A 252 -22.84 15.94 -14.70
C LEU A 252 -24.29 16.16 -15.06
N LEU A 253 -25.23 15.77 -14.19
CA LEU A 253 -26.66 16.01 -14.39
C LEU A 253 -27.01 17.50 -14.33
N ALA A 254 -26.44 18.26 -13.40
CA ALA A 254 -26.67 19.71 -13.30
C ALA A 254 -26.21 20.47 -14.56
N ASN A 255 -25.12 20.03 -15.17
CA ASN A 255 -24.55 20.63 -16.38
C ASN A 255 -25.16 20.08 -17.69
N ALA A 256 -26.00 19.04 -17.61
CA ALA A 256 -26.60 18.41 -18.78
C ALA A 256 -27.75 19.25 -19.33
N LYS A 257 -27.96 19.19 -20.65
CA LYS A 257 -29.11 19.82 -21.29
C LYS A 257 -30.40 19.22 -20.72
N ASN A 258 -31.30 20.07 -20.23
CA ASN A 258 -32.54 19.69 -19.55
C ASN A 258 -32.34 18.85 -18.27
N GLN A 259 -31.15 18.87 -17.66
CA GLN A 259 -30.81 18.09 -16.47
C GLN A 259 -31.01 16.57 -16.63
N MET A 260 -30.98 16.09 -17.88
CA MET A 260 -31.18 14.68 -18.22
C MET A 260 -29.98 14.15 -18.98
N LEU A 261 -29.56 12.94 -18.62
CA LEU A 261 -28.47 12.26 -19.30
C LEU A 261 -28.73 10.74 -19.31
N TYR A 262 -28.42 10.07 -20.42
CA TYR A 262 -28.58 8.63 -20.50
C TYR A 262 -27.59 7.93 -19.56
N ALA A 263 -28.01 6.81 -18.95
CA ALA A 263 -27.16 6.04 -18.03
C ALA A 263 -25.84 5.57 -18.69
N SER A 264 -25.88 5.27 -20.00
CA SER A 264 -24.68 4.92 -20.79
C SER A 264 -23.70 6.09 -20.91
N ASP A 265 -24.20 7.30 -21.11
CA ASP A 265 -23.38 8.50 -21.24
C ASP A 265 -22.84 8.95 -19.88
N LEU A 266 -23.59 8.76 -18.79
CA LEU A 266 -23.10 8.97 -17.42
C LEU A 266 -21.95 8.00 -17.12
N LEU A 267 -22.08 6.73 -17.48
CA LEU A 267 -21.02 5.74 -17.34
C LEU A 267 -19.76 6.14 -18.14
N ARG A 268 -19.95 6.58 -19.39
CA ARG A 268 -18.84 7.05 -20.24
C ARG A 268 -18.18 8.30 -19.67
N ALA A 269 -18.96 9.28 -19.20
CA ALA A 269 -18.46 10.52 -18.59
C ALA A 269 -17.73 10.26 -17.26
N LEU A 270 -18.11 9.20 -16.53
CA LEU A 270 -17.37 8.72 -15.37
C LEU A 270 -16.11 7.93 -15.74
N GLY A 271 -15.82 7.70 -17.03
CA GLY A 271 -14.64 6.96 -17.53
C GLY A 271 -14.86 5.45 -17.71
N MET A 272 -16.07 4.93 -17.48
CA MET A 272 -16.41 3.52 -17.63
C MET A 272 -16.90 3.25 -19.06
N CYS A 273 -15.99 3.27 -20.03
CA CYS A 273 -16.34 3.07 -21.45
C CYS A 273 -16.83 1.63 -21.74
N ASN A 274 -16.29 0.61 -21.05
CA ASN A 274 -16.69 -0.80 -21.18
C ASN A 274 -16.95 -1.45 -19.81
N PRO A 275 -18.08 -1.14 -19.14
CA PRO A 275 -18.34 -1.65 -17.80
C PRO A 275 -18.80 -3.12 -17.86
N SER A 276 -18.19 -3.94 -17.02
CA SER A 276 -18.60 -5.32 -16.76
C SER A 276 -20.04 -5.40 -16.23
N MET A 277 -20.68 -6.56 -16.34
CA MET A 277 -22.05 -6.77 -15.86
C MET A 277 -22.20 -6.47 -14.35
N ARG A 278 -21.16 -6.74 -13.54
CA ARG A 278 -21.13 -6.40 -12.12
C ARG A 278 -21.06 -4.88 -11.88
N GLN A 279 -20.23 -4.17 -12.65
CA GLN A 279 -20.12 -2.71 -12.57
C GLN A 279 -21.44 -2.03 -12.98
N ARG A 280 -22.11 -2.50 -14.04
CA ARG A 280 -23.43 -1.98 -14.45
C ARG A 280 -24.48 -2.18 -13.35
N ARG A 281 -24.56 -3.37 -12.77
CA ARG A 281 -25.48 -3.64 -11.64
C ARG A 281 -25.20 -2.75 -10.44
N TRP A 282 -23.92 -2.58 -10.09
CA TRP A 282 -23.52 -1.69 -9.00
C TRP A 282 -23.87 -0.23 -9.30
N PHE A 283 -23.64 0.24 -10.52
CA PHE A 283 -23.98 1.59 -10.95
C PHE A 283 -25.48 1.85 -10.86
N ASN A 284 -26.31 0.94 -11.39
CA ASN A 284 -27.77 1.06 -11.30
C ASN A 284 -28.27 1.04 -9.86
N ARG A 285 -27.67 0.23 -8.97
CA ARG A 285 -27.97 0.27 -7.53
C ARG A 285 -27.58 1.61 -6.90
N THR A 286 -26.48 2.20 -7.35
CA THR A 286 -26.02 3.50 -6.88
C THR A 286 -26.98 4.60 -7.31
N LEU A 287 -27.44 4.60 -8.56
CA LEU A 287 -28.48 5.51 -9.06
C LEU A 287 -29.80 5.35 -8.31
N GLY A 288 -30.30 4.11 -8.15
CA GLY A 288 -31.51 3.87 -7.35
C GLY A 288 -31.34 4.20 -5.86
N GLY A 289 -30.10 4.22 -5.36
CA GLY A 289 -29.78 4.72 -4.03
C GLY A 289 -29.81 6.25 -3.94
N LEU A 290 -29.39 6.96 -4.98
CA LEU A 290 -29.47 8.42 -5.08
C LEU A 290 -30.92 8.89 -5.21
N GLN A 291 -31.68 8.28 -6.12
CA GLN A 291 -33.10 8.60 -6.33
C GLN A 291 -33.92 8.46 -5.03
N ARG A 292 -33.71 7.36 -4.28
CA ARG A 292 -34.41 7.15 -2.99
C ARG A 292 -34.05 8.17 -1.92
N ARG A 293 -32.90 8.84 -2.05
CA ARG A 293 -32.44 9.87 -1.12
C ARG A 293 -32.83 11.29 -1.56
N GLY A 294 -33.56 11.43 -2.68
CA GLY A 294 -34.03 12.72 -3.19
C GLY A 294 -32.95 13.57 -3.84
N TYR A 295 -31.89 12.95 -4.35
CA TYR A 295 -30.92 13.61 -5.24
C TYR A 295 -31.42 13.66 -6.68
#